data_AF-A0AAE5V5R8-F1
#
_entry.id   AF-A0AAE5V5R8-F1
#
_cell.length_a   1.000
_cell.length_b   1.000
_cell.length_c   1.000
_cell.angle_alpha   90.00
_cell.angle_beta   90.00
_cell.angle_gamma   90.00
#
_symmetry.space_group_name_H-M   'P 1'
#
loop_
_entity.id
_entity.type
_entity.pdbx_description
1 polymer ?
#
loop_
_entity_poly.entity_id
_entity_poly.type
_entity_poly.pdbx_seq_one_letter_code
_entity_poly.pdbx_strand_id
1 'polypeptide(L)'
;SNLETFSEHLESKGVKVKLRGETISYKPENANKWVRGRTLGSDYEKGAIDDEHERHQERQRELDYAERIKVDWDAIERHTEQLKQRRIERAQKTKQANRKLFGRDSSRTTTRDSSSSRRKQRNVT
;
A
#
# COMPACT_ATOMS: atom_id res chain seq x y z
N SER A 1 29.80 11.99 11.73
CA SER A 1 30.33 11.37 10.49
C SER A 1 31.00 10.08 10.89
N ASN A 2 30.53 8.94 10.36
CA ASN A 2 31.00 7.63 10.82
C ASN A 2 32.26 7.17 10.08
N LEU A 3 33.16 8.12 9.81
CA LEU A 3 34.40 7.88 9.11
C LEU A 3 35.34 6.97 9.90
N GLU A 4 35.20 6.94 11.23
CA GLU A 4 35.87 5.96 12.10
C GLU A 4 35.49 4.53 11.72
N THR A 5 34.19 4.16 11.75
CA THR A 5 33.79 2.79 11.36
C THR A 5 34.14 2.44 9.92
N PHE A 6 34.05 3.42 9.00
CA PHE A 6 34.48 3.21 7.61
C PHE A 6 35.99 2.96 7.52
N SER A 7 36.79 3.70 8.30
CA SER A 7 38.23 3.49 8.38
C SER A 7 38.59 2.15 9.01
N GLU A 8 37.90 1.73 10.08
CA GLU A 8 38.07 0.42 10.70
C GLU A 8 37.77 -0.72 9.72
N HIS A 9 36.67 -0.60 8.98
CA HIS A 9 36.31 -1.58 7.95
C HIS A 9 37.35 -1.66 6.85
N LEU A 10 37.90 -0.53 6.42
CA LEU A 10 38.97 -0.49 5.43
C LEU A 10 40.28 -1.06 5.99
N GLU A 11 40.60 -0.79 7.25
CA GLU A 11 41.78 -1.34 7.90
C GLU A 11 41.71 -2.87 8.01
N SER A 12 40.52 -3.42 8.27
CA SER A 12 40.28 -4.88 8.24
C SER A 12 40.56 -5.51 6.86
N LYS A 13 40.50 -4.70 5.79
CA LYS A 13 40.80 -5.09 4.41
C LYS A 13 42.22 -4.69 3.98
N GLY A 14 43.07 -4.28 4.92
CA GLY A 14 44.44 -3.86 4.66
C GLY A 14 44.58 -2.44 4.09
N VAL A 15 43.55 -1.61 4.16
CA VAL A 15 43.60 -0.21 3.67
C VAL A 15 43.59 0.76 4.84
N LYS A 16 44.71 1.46 5.05
CA LYS A 16 44.79 2.51 6.07
C LYS A 16 44.20 3.82 5.54
N VAL A 17 43.50 4.54 6.41
CA VAL A 17 42.85 5.81 6.07
C VAL A 17 43.46 6.95 6.88
N LYS A 18 43.68 8.11 6.24
CA LYS A 18 44.10 9.33 6.92
C LYS A 18 43.26 10.52 6.50
N LEU A 19 42.75 11.24 7.48
CA LEU A 19 42.12 12.54 7.32
C LEU A 19 43.16 13.66 7.32
N ARG A 20 43.04 14.56 6.34
CA ARG A 20 43.83 15.79 6.22
C ARG A 20 42.85 16.94 5.94
N GLY A 21 42.24 17.47 7.00
CA GLY A 21 41.16 18.44 6.87
C GLY A 21 39.98 17.84 6.12
N GLU A 22 39.66 18.41 4.96
CA GLU A 22 38.54 17.98 4.11
C GLU A 22 38.89 16.81 3.17
N THR A 23 40.18 16.48 3.04
CA THR A 23 40.63 15.41 2.15
C THR A 23 40.88 14.11 2.91
N ILE A 24 40.51 12.99 2.30
CA ILE A 24 40.87 11.65 2.76
C ILE A 24 42.00 11.10 1.89
N SER A 25 42.93 10.38 2.51
CA SER A 25 43.97 9.62 1.81
C SER A 25 43.92 8.15 2.25
N TYR A 26 44.21 7.26 1.31
CA TYR A 26 44.17 5.81 1.47
C TYR A 26 45.55 5.22 1.23
N LYS A 27 45.92 4.21 2.00
CA LYS A 27 47.13 3.42 1.79
C LYS A 27 46.76 1.94 1.78
N PRO A 28 46.69 1.30 0.60
CA PRO A 28 46.48 -0.14 0.52
C PRO A 28 47.72 -0.90 1.00
N GLU A 29 47.53 -2.09 1.55
CA GLU A 29 48.59 -2.95 2.09
C GLU A 29 49.68 -3.24 1.06
N ASN A 30 49.26 -3.50 -0.18
CA ASN A 30 50.15 -3.80 -1.30
C ASN A 30 50.93 -2.57 -1.82
N ALA A 31 50.64 -1.37 -1.33
CA ALA A 31 51.30 -0.15 -1.76
C ALA A 31 51.92 0.63 -0.60
N ASN A 32 53.20 0.95 -0.71
CA ASN A 32 53.88 1.75 0.31
C ASN A 32 53.53 3.25 0.29
N LYS A 33 52.73 3.71 -0.69
CA LYS A 33 52.37 5.11 -0.91
C LYS A 33 50.94 5.43 -0.50
N TRP A 34 50.73 6.67 -0.08
CA TRP A 34 49.40 7.24 0.13
C TRP A 34 48.82 7.75 -1.18
N VAL A 35 47.55 7.49 -1.42
CA VAL A 35 46.78 8.00 -2.57
C VAL A 35 45.64 8.85 -2.05
N ARG A 36 45.47 10.06 -2.60
CA ARG A 36 44.36 10.96 -2.20
C ARG A 36 43.05 10.45 -2.77
N GLY A 37 41.95 10.60 -2.04
CA GLY A 37 40.61 10.19 -2.47
C GLY A 37 40.23 10.76 -3.83
N ARG A 38 40.50 12.06 -4.07
CA ARG A 38 40.32 12.72 -5.38
C ARG A 38 41.00 11.99 -6.54
N THR A 39 42.12 11.31 -6.29
CA THR A 39 42.84 10.52 -7.33
C THR A 39 42.14 9.20 -7.64
N LEU A 40 41.38 8.66 -6.70
CA LEU A 40 40.59 7.43 -6.86
C LEU A 40 39.21 7.72 -7.49
N GLY A 41 38.72 8.95 -7.38
CA GLY A 41 37.45 9.40 -7.93
C GLY A 41 36.63 10.19 -6.91
N SER A 42 35.57 10.84 -7.37
CA SER A 42 34.65 11.62 -6.51
C SER A 42 34.07 10.80 -5.37
N ASP A 43 33.79 9.53 -5.63
CA ASP A 43 33.13 8.62 -4.68
C ASP A 43 34.02 8.28 -3.47
N TYR A 44 35.32 8.56 -3.58
CA TYR A 44 36.30 8.33 -2.51
C TYR A 44 36.67 9.62 -1.78
N GLU A 45 36.04 10.75 -2.12
CA GLU A 45 36.16 11.99 -1.39
C GLU A 45 35.29 11.97 -0.13
N LYS A 46 35.62 12.84 0.83
CA LYS A 46 34.96 12.89 2.13
C LYS A 46 33.46 13.15 2.02
N GLY A 47 33.06 14.09 1.15
CA GLY A 47 31.66 14.45 0.95
C GLY A 47 30.82 13.25 0.48
N ALA A 48 31.30 12.53 -0.55
CA ALA A 48 30.60 11.37 -1.07
C ALA A 48 30.41 10.25 -0.03
N ILE A 49 31.40 10.06 0.85
CA ILE A 49 31.34 9.08 1.94
C ILE A 49 30.32 9.50 3.00
N ASP A 50 30.34 10.77 3.39
CA ASP A 50 29.38 11.31 4.36
C ASP A 50 27.94 11.23 3.80
N ASP A 51 27.74 11.54 2.51
CA ASP A 51 26.44 11.48 1.84
C ASP A 51 25.89 10.04 1.74
N GLU A 52 26.71 9.06 1.35
CA GLU A 52 26.26 7.66 1.27
C GLU A 52 25.92 7.11 2.65
N HIS A 53 26.68 7.52 3.67
CA HIS A 53 26.39 7.15 5.05
C HIS A 53 25.05 7.74 5.52
N GLU A 54 24.74 9.00 5.21
CA GLU A 54 23.44 9.59 5.51
C GLU A 54 22.30 8.86 4.80
N ARG A 55 22.44 8.58 3.50
CA ARG A 55 21.47 7.77 2.73
C ARG A 55 21.26 6.39 3.34
N HIS A 56 22.33 5.74 3.80
CA HIS A 56 22.21 4.44 4.43
C HIS A 56 21.44 4.53 5.75
N GLN A 57 21.68 5.55 6.58
CA GLN A 57 20.91 5.76 7.80
C GLN A 57 19.43 6.03 7.52
N GLU A 58 19.12 6.81 6.49
CA GLU A 58 17.74 7.08 6.08
C GLU A 58 17.02 5.79 5.67
N ARG A 59 17.65 4.95 4.84
CA ARG A 59 17.10 3.63 4.47
C ARG A 59 16.83 2.74 5.69
N GLN A 60 17.73 2.73 6.67
CA GLN A 60 17.52 1.95 7.90
C GLN A 60 16.34 2.49 8.72
N ARG A 61 16.18 3.82 8.80
CA ARG A 61 15.01 4.43 9.47
C ARG A 61 13.69 4.10 8.76
N GLU A 62 13.67 4.04 7.43
CA GLU A 62 12.49 3.64 6.66
C GLU A 62 12.12 2.18 6.90
N LEU A 63 13.11 1.28 6.95
CA LEU A 63 12.91 -0.13 7.28
C LEU A 63 12.38 -0.29 8.72
N ASP A 64 13.00 0.38 9.69
CA ASP A 64 12.53 0.40 11.08
C ASP A 64 11.09 0.92 11.19
N TYR A 65 10.73 1.93 10.40
CA TYR A 65 9.35 2.45 10.35
C TYR A 65 8.38 1.41 9.78
N ALA A 66 8.73 0.75 8.68
CA ALA A 66 7.90 -0.27 8.06
C ALA A 66 7.71 -1.51 8.96
N GLU A 67 8.77 -1.95 9.65
CA GLU A 67 8.70 -3.08 10.59
C GLU A 67 7.87 -2.78 11.85
N ARG A 68 7.87 -1.52 12.31
CA ARG A 68 7.04 -1.10 13.47
C ARG A 68 5.55 -1.09 13.17
N ILE A 69 5.14 -1.05 11.90
CA ILE A 69 3.74 -1.13 11.49
C ILE A 69 3.31 -2.60 11.46
N LYS A 70 2.85 -3.11 12.60
CA LYS A 70 2.24 -4.44 12.68
C LYS A 70 0.81 -4.39 12.16
N VAL A 71 0.62 -4.76 10.89
CA VAL A 71 -0.71 -4.90 10.28
C VAL A 71 -1.30 -6.28 10.63
N ASP A 72 -2.47 -6.31 11.27
CA ASP A 72 -3.24 -7.54 11.47
C ASP A 72 -4.07 -7.83 10.21
N TRP A 73 -3.46 -8.57 9.28
CA TRP A 73 -4.09 -8.98 8.02
C TRP A 73 -5.33 -9.85 8.24
N ASP A 74 -5.33 -10.69 9.27
CA ASP A 74 -6.47 -11.55 9.59
C ASP A 74 -7.67 -10.73 10.04
N ALA A 75 -7.46 -9.66 10.82
CA ALA A 75 -8.53 -8.74 11.19
C ALA A 75 -9.12 -8.01 9.98
N ILE A 76 -8.28 -7.59 9.04
CA ILE A 76 -8.72 -6.96 7.79
C ILE A 76 -9.53 -7.94 6.94
N GLU A 77 -9.06 -9.18 6.81
CA GLU A 77 -9.76 -10.23 6.07
C GLU A 77 -11.12 -10.55 6.70
N ARG A 78 -11.17 -10.78 8.03
CA ARG A 78 -12.44 -10.99 8.75
C ARG A 78 -13.43 -9.84 8.53
N HIS A 79 -12.96 -8.60 8.59
CA HIS A 79 -13.82 -7.43 8.40
C HIS A 79 -14.34 -7.32 6.96
N THR A 80 -13.49 -7.57 5.97
CA THR A 80 -13.90 -7.54 4.56
C THR A 80 -14.91 -8.61 4.22
N GLU A 81 -14.77 -9.83 4.76
CA GLU A 81 -15.76 -10.89 4.59
C GLU A 81 -17.11 -10.56 5.24
N GLN A 82 -17.10 -9.97 6.44
CA GLN A 82 -18.34 -9.48 7.07
C GLN A 82 -19.06 -8.43 6.22
N LEU A 83 -18.31 -7.51 5.59
CA LEU A 83 -18.89 -6.50 4.71
C LEU A 83 -19.48 -7.12 3.43
N LYS A 84 -18.79 -8.10 2.83
CA LYS A 84 -19.31 -8.87 1.68
C LYS A 84 -20.63 -9.54 2.04
N GLN A 85 -20.68 -10.24 3.17
CA GLN A 85 -21.87 -10.95 3.63
C GLN A 85 -23.05 -9.99 3.87
N ARG A 86 -22.81 -8.87 4.55
CA ARG A 86 -23.83 -7.82 4.76
C ARG A 86 -24.39 -7.28 3.44
N ARG A 87 -23.56 -7.16 2.40
CA ARG A 87 -23.99 -6.67 1.09
C ARG A 87 -24.91 -7.68 0.41
N ILE A 88 -24.60 -8.97 0.50
CA ILE A 88 -25.44 -10.06 -0.02
C ILE A 88 -26.79 -10.09 0.69
N GLU A 89 -26.81 -10.02 2.02
CA GLU A 89 -28.04 -10.02 2.82
C GLU A 89 -28.94 -8.84 2.49
N ARG A 90 -28.38 -7.63 2.38
CA ARG A 90 -29.14 -6.44 1.96
C ARG A 90 -29.76 -6.63 0.58
N ALA A 91 -28.99 -7.14 -0.39
CA ALA A 91 -29.50 -7.39 -1.73
C ALA A 91 -30.65 -8.42 -1.72
N GLN A 92 -30.52 -9.49 -0.94
CA GLN A 92 -31.58 -10.50 -0.79
C GLN A 92 -32.83 -9.92 -0.11
N LYS A 93 -32.66 -9.15 0.97
CA LYS A 93 -33.77 -8.49 1.68
C LYS A 93 -34.53 -7.53 0.77
N THR A 94 -33.82 -6.74 -0.04
CA THR A 94 -34.44 -5.84 -1.02
C THR A 94 -35.20 -6.62 -2.08
N LYS A 95 -34.63 -7.70 -2.65
CA LYS A 95 -35.34 -8.58 -3.60
C LYS A 95 -36.62 -9.17 -3.00
N GLN A 96 -36.57 -9.61 -1.74
CA GLN A 96 -37.72 -10.17 -1.04
C GLN A 96 -38.80 -9.10 -0.78
N ALA A 97 -38.41 -7.90 -0.32
CA ALA A 97 -39.33 -6.79 -0.08
C ALA A 97 -40.03 -6.36 -1.38
N ASN A 98 -39.27 -6.24 -2.47
CA ASN A 98 -39.77 -5.91 -3.79
C ASN A 98 -40.78 -6.98 -4.28
N ARG A 99 -40.47 -8.27 -4.15
CA ARG A 99 -41.41 -9.36 -4.47
C ARG A 99 -42.71 -9.29 -3.65
N LYS A 100 -42.67 -8.91 -2.37
CA LYS A 100 -43.87 -8.74 -1.53
C LYS A 100 -44.74 -7.57 -1.98
N LEU A 101 -44.14 -6.50 -2.49
CA LEU A 101 -44.87 -5.35 -3.03
C LEU A 101 -45.57 -5.72 -4.36
N PHE A 102 -44.85 -6.33 -5.31
CA PHE A 102 -45.42 -6.70 -6.61
C PHE A 102 -46.38 -7.92 -6.57
N GLY A 103 -46.21 -8.84 -5.61
CA GLY A 103 -47.14 -9.96 -5.42
C GLY A 103 -48.50 -9.56 -4.85
N ARG A 104 -48.63 -8.37 -4.25
CA ARG A 104 -49.86 -7.89 -3.63
C ARG A 104 -50.81 -7.18 -4.62
N ASP A 105 -50.28 -6.64 -5.71
CA ASP A 105 -51.09 -6.00 -6.75
C ASP A 105 -51.72 -6.99 -7.74
N SER A 106 -51.16 -8.19 -7.87
CA SER A 106 -51.72 -9.22 -8.77
C SER A 106 -53.03 -9.85 -8.28
N SER A 107 -53.32 -9.77 -6.97
CA SER A 107 -54.55 -10.34 -6.39
C SER A 107 -55.73 -9.35 -6.32
N ARG A 108 -55.53 -8.10 -6.74
CA ARG A 108 -56.55 -7.04 -6.60
C ARG A 108 -57.19 -6.62 -7.94
N THR A 109 -56.75 -7.18 -9.06
CA THR A 109 -57.23 -6.82 -10.41
C THR A 109 -58.29 -7.77 -10.99
N THR A 110 -58.62 -8.89 -10.34
CA THR A 110 -59.59 -9.86 -10.91
C THR A 110 -61.04 -9.69 -10.47
N THR A 111 -61.40 -8.66 -9.69
CA THR A 111 -62.76 -8.52 -9.10
C THR A 111 -63.47 -7.20 -9.40
N ARG A 112 -63.13 -6.49 -10.48
CA ARG A 112 -63.77 -5.20 -10.78
C ARG A 112 -64.18 -4.94 -12.23
N ASP A 113 -64.29 -5.98 -13.07
CA ASP A 113 -64.67 -5.77 -14.48
C ASP A 113 -65.78 -6.70 -15.01
N SER A 114 -66.67 -7.17 -14.14
CA SER A 114 -67.81 -8.04 -14.54
C SER A 114 -69.18 -7.36 -14.54
N SER A 115 -69.25 -6.03 -14.44
CA SER A 115 -70.53 -5.29 -14.25
C SER A 115 -70.78 -4.22 -15.32
N SER A 116 -70.38 -4.45 -16.58
CA SER A 116 -70.59 -3.48 -17.67
C SER A 116 -70.97 -4.17 -18.99
N SER A 117 -71.98 -5.05 -18.97
CA SER A 117 -72.64 -5.51 -20.21
C SER A 117 -74.02 -6.09 -19.95
N ARG A 118 -75.01 -5.24 -19.61
CA ARG A 118 -76.44 -5.62 -19.67
C ARG A 118 -77.41 -4.44 -19.62
N ARG A 119 -77.32 -3.49 -20.56
CA ARG A 119 -78.51 -2.67 -20.93
C ARG A 119 -78.30 -1.90 -22.24
N LYS A 120 -78.67 -2.50 -23.37
CA LYS A 120 -79.18 -1.82 -24.57
C LYS A 120 -79.59 -2.85 -25.61
N GLN A 121 -80.75 -3.48 -25.42
CA GLN A 121 -81.59 -3.94 -26.52
C GLN A 121 -83.05 -3.86 -26.06
N ARG A 122 -83.85 -3.16 -26.86
CA ARG A 122 -85.31 -3.21 -27.06
C ARG A 122 -85.80 -1.78 -27.32
N ASN A 123 -86.02 -1.48 -28.59
CA ASN A 123 -87.13 -0.68 -29.13
C ASN A 123 -86.99 -0.56 -30.66
N VAL A 124 -87.55 -1.54 -31.38
CA VAL A 124 -88.11 -1.52 -32.76
C VAL A 124 -89.02 -2.76 -32.76
N THR A 125 -90.33 -2.74 -33.03
CA THR A 125 -91.15 -2.03 -34.02
C THR A 125 -92.52 -1.73 -33.40
#